data_AF-U7QIB7-F1
#
_entry.id   AF-U7QIB7-F1
#
_cell.length_a   1.000
_cell.length_b   1.000
_cell.length_c   1.000
_cell.angle_alpha   90.00
_cell.angle_beta   90.00
_cell.angle_gamma   90.00
#
_symmetry.space_group_name_H-M   'P 1'
#
loop_
_entity.id
_entity.type
_entity.pdbx_description
1 polymer ?
#
loop_
_entity_poly.entity_id
_entity_poly.type
_entity_poly.pdbx_seq_one_letter_code
_entity_poly.pdbx_strand_id
1 'polypeptide(L)'
;MQTYYYLLASQHFLTEEEPLDEVFKERYRYYQEQEKEVDFWLVTQPAFLEAPELAEVKAKCPQPAAAVISTNEQFITWLKLRLEFVVTGEFSAPSQSIPDPLASLAVA
;
A
#
# COMPACT_ATOMS: atom_id res chain seq x y z
N MET A 1 -3.16 -12.41 13.81
CA MET A 1 -3.73 -11.26 13.06
C MET A 1 -2.80 -10.10 13.24
N GLN A 2 -2.41 -9.46 12.15
CA GLN A 2 -1.52 -8.31 12.14
C GLN A 2 -2.25 -7.15 11.45
N THR A 3 -2.03 -5.94 11.95
CA THR A 3 -2.57 -4.72 11.35
C THR A 3 -1.65 -4.27 10.23
N TYR A 4 -2.25 -4.02 9.07
CA TYR A 4 -1.60 -3.43 7.91
C TYR A 4 -2.19 -2.05 7.68
N TYR A 5 -1.32 -1.09 7.45
CA TYR A 5 -1.65 0.27 7.08
C TYR A 5 -1.43 0.42 5.59
N TYR A 6 -2.31 1.14 4.91
CA TYR A 6 -2.19 1.35 3.48
C TYR A 6 -2.36 2.82 3.11
N LEU A 7 -1.69 3.17 2.01
CA LEU A 7 -1.93 4.37 1.22
C LEU A 7 -2.34 3.92 -0.18
N LEU A 8 -3.51 4.34 -0.62
CA LEU A 8 -4.16 3.95 -1.86
C LEU A 8 -4.31 5.17 -2.77
N ALA A 9 -3.92 5.02 -4.03
CA ALA A 9 -4.19 5.99 -5.07
C ALA A 9 -4.35 5.28 -6.43
N SER A 10 -4.54 6.05 -7.51
CA SER A 10 -4.47 5.46 -8.85
C SER A 10 -3.07 4.89 -9.10
N GLN A 11 -2.99 3.81 -9.87
CA GLN A 11 -1.72 3.20 -10.23
C GLN A 11 -0.82 4.21 -10.97
N HIS A 12 -1.38 4.92 -11.95
CA HIS A 12 -0.68 5.95 -12.71
C HIS A 12 -0.02 7.01 -11.80
N PHE A 13 -0.75 7.49 -10.78
CA PHE A 13 -0.22 8.46 -9.83
C PHE A 13 0.97 7.90 -9.04
N LEU A 14 0.85 6.67 -8.50
CA LEU A 14 1.91 6.08 -7.67
C LEU A 14 3.12 5.54 -8.46
N THR A 15 2.98 5.24 -9.74
CA THR A 15 4.04 4.60 -10.54
C THR A 15 4.64 5.49 -11.62
N GLU A 16 3.94 6.53 -12.07
CA GLU A 16 4.39 7.37 -13.19
C GLU A 16 4.49 8.85 -12.83
N GLU A 17 3.55 9.40 -12.05
CA GLU A 17 3.56 10.82 -11.69
C GLU A 17 4.49 11.13 -10.51
N GLU A 18 4.48 10.26 -9.49
CA GLU A 18 5.22 10.49 -8.25
C GLU A 18 6.58 9.77 -8.24
N PRO A 19 7.68 10.43 -7.80
CA PRO A 19 9.01 9.84 -7.74
C PRO A 19 9.19 8.95 -6.49
N LEU A 20 8.38 7.89 -6.35
CA LEU A 20 8.47 6.97 -5.21
C LEU A 20 9.62 5.96 -5.32
N ASP A 21 10.16 5.74 -6.51
CA ASP A 21 11.24 4.77 -6.76
C ASP A 21 12.49 5.07 -5.92
N GLU A 22 12.92 6.34 -5.88
CA GLU A 22 14.08 6.74 -5.10
C GLU A 22 13.82 6.59 -3.60
N VAL A 23 12.61 6.93 -3.14
CA VAL A 23 12.19 6.79 -1.75
C VAL A 23 12.25 5.32 -1.32
N PHE A 24 11.69 4.41 -2.11
CA PHE A 24 11.70 2.99 -1.79
C PHE A 24 13.09 2.42 -1.87
N LYS A 25 13.86 2.73 -2.92
CA LYS A 25 15.25 2.27 -3.05
C LYS A 25 16.10 2.65 -1.84
N GLU A 26 16.03 3.91 -1.41
CA GLU A 26 16.77 4.39 -0.25
C GLU A 26 16.27 3.74 1.05
N ARG A 27 14.96 3.52 1.18
CA ARG A 27 14.39 2.82 2.35
C ARG A 27 14.83 1.35 2.39
N TYR A 28 14.84 0.64 1.26
CA TYR A 28 15.36 -0.73 1.18
C TYR A 28 16.83 -0.78 1.60
N ARG A 29 17.65 0.15 1.12
CA ARG A 29 19.06 0.27 1.53
C ARG A 29 19.20 0.49 3.03
N TYR A 30 18.43 1.41 3.61
CA TYR A 30 18.40 1.65 5.06
C TYR A 30 18.01 0.40 5.85
N TYR A 31 17.00 -0.36 5.40
CA TYR A 31 16.60 -1.60 6.08
C TYR A 31 17.70 -2.65 6.03
N GLN A 32 18.33 -2.82 4.88
CA GLN A 32 19.46 -3.74 4.70
C GLN A 32 20.66 -3.37 5.59
N GLU A 33 21.05 -2.10 5.63
CA GLU A 33 22.16 -1.61 6.45
C GLU A 33 21.92 -1.74 7.95
N GLN A 34 20.65 -1.81 8.37
CA GLN A 34 20.25 -1.96 9.77
C GLN A 34 19.86 -3.39 10.12
N GLU A 35 20.03 -4.35 9.20
CA GLU A 35 19.60 -5.74 9.36
C GLU A 35 18.11 -5.87 9.75
N LYS A 36 17.27 -4.97 9.24
CA LYS A 36 15.82 -4.94 9.48
C LYS A 36 15.08 -5.68 8.38
N GLU A 37 14.08 -6.45 8.78
CA GLU A 37 13.14 -7.08 7.84
C GLU A 37 12.27 -6.01 7.16
N VAL A 38 12.08 -6.14 5.84
CA VAL A 38 11.25 -5.22 5.06
C VAL A 38 9.79 -5.38 5.48
N ASP A 39 9.19 -4.26 5.87
CA ASP A 39 7.82 -4.20 6.37
C ASP A 39 6.92 -3.27 5.53
N PHE A 40 7.30 -3.02 4.28
CA PHE A 40 6.57 -2.17 3.34
C PHE A 40 6.65 -2.71 1.91
N TRP A 41 5.57 -2.53 1.14
CA TRP A 41 5.42 -3.08 -0.22
C TRP A 41 4.57 -2.16 -1.09
N LEU A 42 4.92 -2.07 -2.38
CA LEU A 42 4.05 -1.49 -3.41
C LEU A 42 3.29 -2.63 -4.09
N VAL A 43 1.96 -2.58 -4.06
CA VAL A 43 1.07 -3.59 -4.64
C VAL A 43 0.16 -2.91 -5.65
N THR A 44 0.27 -3.31 -6.92
CA THR A 44 -0.68 -2.88 -7.97
C THR A 44 -1.93 -3.74 -7.91
N GLN A 45 -3.10 -3.14 -8.19
CA GLN A 45 -4.41 -3.80 -8.14
C GLN A 45 -4.58 -4.69 -6.89
N PRO A 46 -4.46 -4.13 -5.67
CA PRO A 46 -4.41 -4.91 -4.45
C PRO A 46 -5.72 -5.68 -4.21
N ALA A 47 -5.62 -6.99 -4.00
CA ALA A 47 -6.78 -7.87 -3.81
C ALA A 47 -7.59 -7.54 -2.55
N PHE A 48 -6.95 -6.99 -1.51
CA PHE A 48 -7.63 -6.57 -0.30
C PHE A 48 -8.72 -5.53 -0.58
N LEU A 49 -8.61 -4.76 -1.67
CA LEU A 49 -9.60 -3.75 -2.06
C LEU A 49 -10.93 -4.36 -2.53
N GLU A 50 -10.95 -5.66 -2.83
CA GLU A 50 -12.18 -6.43 -3.12
C GLU A 50 -12.93 -6.87 -1.87
N ALA A 51 -12.34 -6.68 -0.68
CA ALA A 51 -13.01 -7.00 0.57
C ALA A 51 -14.27 -6.13 0.78
N PRO A 52 -15.40 -6.71 1.23
CA PRO A 52 -16.65 -5.95 1.41
C PRO A 52 -16.50 -4.73 2.32
N GLU A 53 -15.68 -4.83 3.37
CA GLU A 53 -15.39 -3.75 4.30
C GLU A 53 -14.67 -2.54 3.67
N LEU A 54 -14.08 -2.70 2.48
CA LEU A 54 -13.36 -1.66 1.76
C LEU A 54 -14.10 -1.19 0.49
N ALA A 55 -15.34 -1.62 0.28
CA ALA A 55 -16.13 -1.25 -0.89
C ALA A 55 -16.29 0.28 -1.07
N GLU A 56 -16.47 1.01 0.03
CA GLU A 56 -16.54 2.49 -0.01
C GLU A 56 -15.21 3.14 -0.40
N VAL A 57 -14.09 2.56 0.05
CA VAL A 57 -12.74 3.04 -0.28
C VAL A 57 -12.46 2.78 -1.76
N LYS A 58 -12.79 1.58 -2.24
CA LYS A 58 -12.70 1.20 -3.66
C LYS A 58 -13.47 2.15 -4.56
N ALA A 59 -14.70 2.51 -4.18
CA ALA A 59 -15.55 3.41 -4.96
C ALA A 59 -14.99 4.84 -5.08
N LYS A 60 -14.20 5.29 -4.09
CA LYS A 60 -13.57 6.62 -4.08
C LYS A 60 -12.25 6.68 -4.86
N CYS A 61 -11.61 5.53 -5.08
CA CYS A 61 -10.30 5.47 -5.71
C CYS A 61 -10.40 5.20 -7.22
N PRO A 62 -9.74 6.00 -8.08
CA PRO A 62 -9.68 5.73 -9.52
C PRO A 62 -9.03 4.37 -9.82
N GLN A 63 -9.54 3.69 -10.85
CA GLN A 63 -9.06 2.37 -11.26
C GLN A 63 -8.26 2.47 -12.59
N PRO A 64 -7.18 1.68 -12.77
CA PRO A 64 -6.62 0.72 -11.81
C PRO A 64 -5.96 1.42 -10.61
N ALA A 65 -6.17 0.87 -9.41
CA ALA A 65 -5.56 1.39 -8.18
C ALA A 65 -4.24 0.68 -7.85
N ALA A 66 -3.38 1.35 -7.09
CA ALA A 66 -2.22 0.76 -6.44
C ALA A 66 -2.16 1.20 -4.97
N ALA A 67 -1.53 0.38 -4.14
CA ALA A 67 -1.37 0.65 -2.73
C ALA A 67 0.09 0.51 -2.28
N VAL A 68 0.52 1.43 -1.42
CA VAL A 68 1.68 1.22 -0.56
C VAL A 68 1.16 0.65 0.76
N ILE A 69 1.59 -0.56 1.10
CA ILE A 69 1.16 -1.27 2.30
C ILE A 69 2.35 -1.38 3.24
N SER A 70 2.15 -1.18 4.54
CA SER A 70 3.19 -1.38 5.54
C SER A 70 2.59 -1.77 6.88
N THR A 71 3.35 -2.47 7.71
CA THR A 71 2.97 -2.72 9.12
C THR A 71 3.42 -1.58 10.04
N ASN A 72 4.02 -0.52 9.47
CA ASN A 72 4.45 0.68 10.17
C ASN A 72 3.54 1.87 9.82
N GLU A 73 2.65 2.23 10.75
CA GLU A 73 1.71 3.36 10.61
C GLU A 73 2.40 4.69 10.31
N GLN A 74 3.56 4.94 10.94
CA GLN A 74 4.29 6.19 10.79
C GLN A 74 4.80 6.36 9.37
N PHE A 75 5.19 5.27 8.71
CA PHE A 75 5.62 5.30 7.31
C PHE A 75 4.48 5.70 6.37
N ILE A 76 3.30 5.10 6.55
CA ILE A 76 2.11 5.44 5.75
C ILE A 76 1.65 6.87 6.02
N THR A 77 1.67 7.30 7.28
CA THR A 77 1.35 8.69 7.67
C THR A 77 2.32 9.69 7.03
N TRP A 78 3.62 9.38 7.03
CA TRP A 78 4.63 10.21 6.39
C TRP A 78 4.44 10.29 4.87
N LEU A 79 4.08 9.19 4.20
CA LEU A 79 3.76 9.21 2.77
C LEU A 79 2.52 10.07 2.51
N LYS A 80 1.49 9.98 3.34
CA LYS A 80 0.27 10.82 3.22
C LYS A 80 0.57 12.32 3.31
N LEU A 81 1.54 12.72 4.13
CA LEU A 81 1.94 14.13 4.21
C LEU A 81 2.66 14.64 2.96
N ARG A 82 3.15 13.73 2.11
CA ARG A 82 3.84 14.05 0.86
C ARG A 82 2.92 13.96 -0.35
N LEU A 83 1.97 13.02 -0.30
CA LEU A 83 1.06 12.71 -1.39
C LEU A 83 -0.33 13.21 -1.04
N GLU A 84 -0.76 14.30 -1.68
CA GLU A 84 -2.03 14.96 -1.32
C GLU A 84 -3.28 14.19 -1.78
N PHE A 85 -3.23 13.55 -2.96
CA PHE A 85 -4.39 12.92 -3.61
C PHE A 85 -4.52 11.43 -3.32
N VAL A 86 -4.42 11.05 -2.04
CA VAL A 86 -4.38 9.65 -1.61
C VAL A 86 -5.38 9.36 -0.49
N VAL A 87 -5.82 8.11 -0.43
CA VAL A 87 -6.65 7.59 0.67
C VAL A 87 -5.79 6.71 1.55
N THR A 88 -5.91 6.86 2.86
CA THR A 88 -5.21 5.99 3.82
C THR A 88 -6.20 5.25 4.71
N GLY A 89 -5.81 4.09 5.19
CA GLY A 89 -6.57 3.34 6.18
C GLY A 89 -5.75 2.17 6.72
N GLU A 90 -6.43 1.29 7.42
CA GLU A 90 -5.85 0.08 7.98
C GLU A 90 -6.82 -1.08 7.86
N PHE A 91 -6.28 -2.30 7.87
CA PHE A 91 -7.06 -3.53 7.94
C PHE A 91 -6.28 -4.60 8.69
N SER A 92 -6.99 -5.63 9.16
CA SER A 92 -6.37 -6.78 9.82
C SER A 92 -6.35 -7.98 8.88
N ALA A 93 -5.20 -8.63 8.73
CA ALA A 93 -5.02 -9.81 7.92
C ALA A 93 -4.06 -10.82 8.59
N PRO A 94 -4.10 -12.11 8.20
CA PRO A 94 -5.09 -12.74 7.33
C PRO A 94 -6.49 -12.81 7.98
N SER A 95 -7.54 -12.68 7.17
CA SER A 95 -8.96 -12.79 7.54
C SER A 95 -9.74 -13.59 6.49
N GLN A 96 -11.04 -13.82 6.70
CA GLN A 96 -11.87 -14.52 5.69
C GLN A 96 -12.05 -13.71 4.40
N SER A 97 -12.12 -12.38 4.51
CA SER A 97 -12.26 -11.44 3.40
C SER A 97 -10.91 -11.08 2.75
N ILE A 98 -9.83 -11.08 3.54
CA ILE A 98 -8.47 -10.72 3.13
C ILE A 98 -7.51 -11.85 3.54
N PRO A 99 -7.43 -12.95 2.77
CA PRO A 99 -6.57 -14.08 3.11
C PRO A 99 -5.09 -13.75 2.95
N ASP A 100 -4.74 -12.90 1.97
CA ASP A 100 -3.39 -12.42 1.72
C ASP A 100 -3.40 -10.88 1.65
N PRO A 101 -2.74 -10.19 2.60
CA PRO A 101 -2.68 -8.72 2.62
C PRO A 101 -1.94 -8.11 1.44
N LEU A 102 -1.05 -8.85 0.78
CA LEU A 102 -0.15 -8.34 -0.26
C LEU A 102 -0.49 -8.87 -1.66
N ALA A 103 -1.57 -9.64 -1.80
CA ALA A 103 -1.98 -10.20 -3.08
C ALA A 103 -2.33 -9.11 -4.11
N SER A 104 -1.84 -9.30 -5.33
CA SER A 104 -2.15 -8.47 -6.49
C SER A 104 -3.08 -9.22 -7.44
N LEU A 105 -4.05 -8.50 -8.02
CA LEU A 105 -4.94 -8.99 -9.08
C LEU A 105 -4.44 -8.65 -10.49
N ALA A 106 -3.31 -7.95 -10.60
CA ALA A 106 -2.73 -7.65 -11.90
C ALA A 106 -2.30 -8.95 -12.59
N VAL A 107 -2.73 -9.15 -13.84
CA VAL A 107 -2.26 -10.26 -14.66
C VAL A 107 -0.84 -9.93 -15.13
N ALA A 108 0.10 -10.83 -14.83
CA ALA A 108 1.51 -10.73 -15.24
C ALA A 108 1.69 -10.83 -16.76
#